data_AF-A0A2K9LVE5-F1
#
_entry.id   AF-A0A2K9LVE5-F1
#
_cell.length_a   1.000
_cell.length_b   1.000
_cell.length_c   1.000
_cell.angle_alpha   90.00
_cell.angle_beta   90.00
_cell.angle_gamma   90.00
#
_symmetry.space_group_name_H-M   'P 1'
#
loop_
_entity.id
_entity.type
_entity.pdbx_description
1 polymer ?
#
loop_
_entity_poly.entity_id
_entity_poly.type
_entity_poly.pdbx_seq_one_letter_code
_entity_poly.pdbx_strand_id
1 'polypeptide(L)'
;MELSNQFKLVNKIKNSRDPRVKSFSEDYLMHRISKFLKTRTVLNLEDIRQIKDRVAGTYLLYSISNGKLKFCYIGESTNVFERFKQHINGFLRGKDSLYSKMRKKIKDIKEISFVVLDEIEDQNNRLKKETYYIYTMKSKFFSLNSKLANRRLRCPSGHGMVRTFMTYDKNAKDLKLIIYGKCRNKICKMTFVIN
;
A
#
# COMPACT_ATOMS: atom_id res chain seq x y z
N MET A 1 -15.53 -15.57 18.27
CA MET A 1 -15.36 -15.91 16.84
C MET A 1 -13.96 -16.44 16.61
N GLU A 2 -13.81 -17.66 16.08
CA GLU A 2 -12.50 -18.26 15.78
C GLU A 2 -11.66 -17.39 14.84
N LEU A 3 -10.33 -17.36 15.04
CA LEU A 3 -9.38 -16.60 14.22
C LEU A 3 -9.49 -16.93 12.73
N SER A 4 -9.79 -18.18 12.40
CA SER A 4 -10.02 -18.66 11.04
C SER A 4 -11.15 -17.88 10.34
N ASN A 5 -12.25 -17.65 11.04
CA ASN A 5 -13.42 -16.92 10.54
C ASN A 5 -13.13 -15.42 10.48
N GLN A 6 -12.43 -14.86 11.47
CA GLN A 6 -11.98 -13.46 11.42
C GLN A 6 -11.08 -13.22 10.20
N PHE A 7 -10.13 -14.12 9.93
CA PHE A 7 -9.26 -14.03 8.76
C PHE A 7 -10.04 -14.12 7.44
N LYS A 8 -11.01 -15.04 7.34
CA LYS A 8 -11.90 -15.15 6.16
C LYS A 8 -12.65 -13.84 5.92
N LEU A 9 -13.18 -13.20 6.97
CA LEU A 9 -13.85 -11.90 6.87
C LEU A 9 -12.91 -10.82 6.36
N VAL A 10 -11.72 -10.68 6.95
CA VAL A 10 -10.70 -9.72 6.49
C VAL A 10 -10.32 -9.99 5.02
N ASN A 11 -10.15 -11.26 4.65
CA ASN A 11 -9.83 -11.63 3.28
C ASN A 11 -10.96 -11.24 2.30
N LYS A 12 -12.22 -11.42 2.72
CA LYS A 12 -13.41 -10.99 1.96
C LYS A 12 -13.43 -9.47 1.80
N ILE A 13 -13.23 -8.72 2.88
CA ILE A 13 -13.15 -7.24 2.88
C ILE A 13 -12.08 -6.73 1.91
N LYS A 14 -10.93 -7.39 1.83
CA LYS A 14 -9.81 -6.97 0.97
C LYS A 14 -9.98 -7.35 -0.50
N ASN A 15 -10.66 -8.46 -0.81
CA ASN A 15 -10.63 -9.06 -2.16
C ASN A 15 -11.98 -9.11 -2.87
N SER A 16 -13.09 -8.84 -2.19
CA SER A 16 -14.43 -8.87 -2.79
C SER A 16 -14.73 -7.63 -3.63
N ARG A 17 -15.51 -7.81 -4.70
CA ARG A 17 -16.16 -6.73 -5.48
C ARG A 17 -17.65 -6.59 -5.16
N ASP A 18 -18.17 -7.39 -4.22
CA ASP A 18 -19.56 -7.33 -3.78
C ASP A 18 -19.86 -5.95 -3.16
N PRO A 19 -20.81 -5.16 -3.72
CA PRO A 19 -21.16 -3.84 -3.21
C PRO A 19 -21.51 -3.83 -1.72
N ARG A 20 -22.08 -4.92 -1.19
CA ARG A 20 -22.42 -5.05 0.24
C ARG A 20 -21.20 -5.05 1.16
N VAL A 21 -20.02 -5.40 0.62
CA VAL A 21 -18.75 -5.42 1.35
C VAL A 21 -18.05 -4.05 1.32
N LYS A 22 -18.48 -3.14 0.42
CA LYS A 22 -17.78 -1.88 0.15
C LYS A 22 -17.65 -0.99 1.39
N SER A 23 -18.69 -0.86 2.20
CA SER A 23 -18.65 -0.08 3.45
C SER A 23 -17.60 -0.65 4.41
N PHE A 24 -17.60 -1.95 4.66
CA PHE A 24 -16.59 -2.61 5.49
C PHE A 24 -15.17 -2.42 4.95
N SER A 25 -14.98 -2.42 3.63
CA SER A 25 -13.69 -2.11 3.00
C SER A 25 -13.27 -0.66 3.22
N GLU A 26 -14.22 0.28 3.18
CA GLU A 26 -13.98 1.69 3.46
C GLU A 26 -13.56 1.88 4.91
N ASP A 27 -14.35 1.38 5.86
CA ASP A 27 -14.12 1.51 7.30
C ASP A 27 -12.76 0.91 7.70
N TYR A 28 -12.46 -0.29 7.18
CA TYR A 28 -11.18 -0.94 7.41
C TYR A 28 -9.99 -0.08 6.93
N LEU A 29 -10.09 0.52 5.74
CA LEU A 29 -9.01 1.35 5.20
C LEU A 29 -8.92 2.72 5.89
N MET A 30 -10.06 3.34 6.20
CA MET A 30 -10.11 4.60 6.95
C MET A 30 -9.44 4.44 8.32
N HIS A 31 -9.70 3.34 9.03
CA HIS A 31 -9.03 3.02 10.30
C HIS A 31 -7.52 2.81 10.14
N ARG A 32 -7.08 2.22 9.03
CA ARG A 32 -5.63 2.05 8.77
C ARG A 32 -4.96 3.38 8.44
N ILE A 33 -5.59 4.19 7.58
CA ILE A 33 -5.08 5.51 7.20
C ILE A 33 -4.99 6.38 8.45
N SER A 34 -6.04 6.47 9.27
CA SER A 34 -6.05 7.31 10.47
C SER A 34 -4.91 6.98 11.44
N LYS A 35 -4.51 5.71 11.56
CA LYS A 35 -3.32 5.32 12.33
C LYS A 35 -2.02 5.91 11.78
N PHE A 36 -1.86 5.98 10.46
CA PHE A 36 -0.71 6.64 9.86
C PHE A 36 -0.74 8.15 10.12
N LEU A 37 -1.91 8.80 9.96
CA LEU A 37 -2.04 10.25 10.13
C LEU A 37 -1.77 10.73 11.56
N LYS A 38 -1.93 9.85 12.56
CA LYS A 38 -1.59 10.17 13.97
C LYS A 38 -0.09 10.35 14.22
N THR A 39 0.76 9.82 13.36
CA THR A 39 2.21 9.70 13.61
C THR A 39 3.07 10.27 12.48
N ARG A 40 2.46 10.72 11.40
CA ARG A 40 3.15 11.12 10.17
C ARG A 40 2.58 12.41 9.64
N THR A 41 3.45 13.21 9.06
CA THR A 41 3.07 14.47 8.41
C THR A 41 2.26 14.19 7.15
N VAL A 42 1.13 14.87 7.05
CA VAL A 42 0.29 14.88 5.84
C VAL A 42 0.70 16.06 4.99
N LEU A 43 0.99 15.79 3.73
CA LEU A 43 1.45 16.78 2.77
C LEU A 43 0.38 16.99 1.70
N ASN A 44 0.16 18.25 1.35
CA ASN A 44 -0.68 18.68 0.25
C ASN A 44 0.17 19.06 -0.98
N LEU A 45 -0.49 19.49 -2.05
CA LEU A 45 0.16 19.87 -3.31
C LEU A 45 1.23 20.96 -3.14
N GLU A 46 0.94 22.00 -2.34
CA GLU A 46 1.86 23.13 -2.15
C GLU A 46 3.07 22.73 -1.33
N ASP A 47 2.89 21.92 -0.28
CA ASP A 47 4.00 21.36 0.51
C ASP A 47 4.99 20.61 -0.40
N ILE A 48 4.47 19.73 -1.28
CA ILE A 48 5.30 18.93 -2.19
C ILE A 48 6.12 19.79 -3.17
N ARG A 49 5.59 20.94 -3.61
CA ARG A 49 6.30 21.82 -4.55
C ARG A 49 7.53 22.46 -3.91
N GLN A 50 7.47 22.75 -2.62
CA GLN A 50 8.51 23.46 -1.89
C GLN A 50 9.62 22.53 -1.40
N ILE A 51 9.31 21.27 -1.12
CA ILE A 51 10.29 20.30 -0.60
C ILE A 51 11.36 19.98 -1.66
N LYS A 52 12.62 20.09 -1.23
CA LYS A 52 13.83 19.77 -2.01
C LYS A 52 14.61 18.58 -1.45
N ASP A 53 14.23 18.10 -0.26
CA ASP A 53 14.91 16.99 0.39
C ASP A 53 14.83 15.70 -0.44
N ARG A 54 15.79 14.82 -0.18
CA ARG A 54 15.80 13.48 -0.75
C ARG A 54 15.58 12.49 0.38
N VAL A 55 14.47 11.76 0.28
CA VAL A 55 14.11 10.70 1.21
C VAL A 55 13.86 9.42 0.42
N ALA A 56 14.67 8.39 0.64
CA ALA A 56 14.38 7.06 0.13
C ALA A 56 13.40 6.38 1.10
N GLY A 57 12.29 5.83 0.58
CA GLY A 57 11.29 5.28 1.48
C GLY A 57 10.05 4.73 0.80
N THR A 58 9.07 4.40 1.64
CA THR A 58 7.71 4.03 1.21
C THR A 58 6.75 5.17 1.47
N TYR A 59 5.66 5.21 0.71
CA TYR A 59 4.70 6.29 0.78
C TYR A 59 3.27 5.83 0.53
N LEU A 60 2.34 6.68 0.97
CA LEU A 60 0.90 6.57 0.73
C LEU A 60 0.42 7.83 0.00
N LEU A 61 -0.34 7.61 -1.07
CA LEU A 61 -1.25 8.61 -1.64
C LEU A 61 -2.67 8.19 -1.28
N TYR A 62 -3.50 9.13 -0.86
CA TYR A 62 -4.90 8.86 -0.63
C TYR A 62 -5.75 10.09 -0.93
N SER A 63 -7.06 9.88 -1.01
CA SER A 63 -8.04 10.96 -1.08
C SER A 63 -9.25 10.60 -0.26
N ILE A 64 -9.60 11.49 0.67
CA ILE A 64 -10.81 11.44 1.48
C ILE A 64 -11.58 12.72 1.21
N SER A 65 -12.84 12.60 0.80
CA SER A 65 -13.71 13.73 0.49
C SER A 65 -15.10 13.46 1.05
N ASN A 66 -15.63 14.42 1.81
CA ASN A 66 -16.89 14.31 2.57
C ASN A 66 -16.92 13.06 3.49
N GLY A 67 -15.82 12.80 4.20
CA GLY A 67 -15.68 11.65 5.09
C GLY A 67 -15.60 10.28 4.38
N LYS A 68 -15.54 10.27 3.05
CA LYS A 68 -15.53 9.04 2.23
C LYS A 68 -14.20 8.85 1.53
N LEU A 69 -13.69 7.62 1.56
CA LEU A 69 -12.46 7.24 0.89
C LEU A 69 -12.71 7.15 -0.62
N LYS A 70 -11.96 7.93 -1.40
CA LYS A 70 -12.03 7.85 -2.87
C LYS A 70 -11.05 6.82 -3.40
N PHE A 71 -9.80 6.88 -2.91
CA PHE A 71 -8.77 5.87 -3.17
C PHE A 71 -7.62 5.89 -2.17
N CYS A 72 -6.80 4.86 -2.25
CA CYS A 72 -5.45 4.82 -1.69
C CYS A 72 -4.46 4.15 -2.65
N TYR A 73 -3.18 4.49 -2.54
CA TYR A 73 -2.09 3.92 -3.32
C TYR A 73 -0.80 3.91 -2.49
N ILE A 74 -0.13 2.76 -2.48
CA ILE A 74 1.17 2.58 -1.83
C ILE A 74 2.26 2.51 -2.88
N GLY A 75 3.42 3.10 -2.62
CA GLY A 75 4.61 2.89 -3.44
C GLY A 75 5.91 3.02 -2.66
N GLU A 76 7.02 2.75 -3.33
CA GLU A 76 8.37 3.06 -2.85
C GLU A 76 9.13 3.93 -3.85
N SER A 77 10.16 4.63 -3.37
CA SER A 77 11.09 5.38 -4.21
C SER A 77 12.43 5.57 -3.51
N THR A 78 13.50 5.76 -4.29
CA THR A 78 14.78 6.30 -3.82
C THR A 78 14.71 7.80 -3.53
N ASN A 79 13.66 8.48 -4.02
CA ASN A 79 13.29 9.84 -3.68
C ASN A 79 11.77 9.97 -3.68
N VAL A 80 11.16 9.97 -2.50
CA VAL A 80 9.70 9.99 -2.33
C VAL A 80 9.09 11.31 -2.80
N PHE A 81 9.74 12.45 -2.54
CA PHE A 81 9.21 13.76 -2.92
C PHE A 81 9.25 13.99 -4.43
N GLU A 82 10.33 13.56 -5.10
CA GLU A 82 10.36 13.57 -6.57
C GLU A 82 9.26 12.66 -7.13
N ARG A 83 9.05 11.49 -6.51
CA ARG A 83 7.98 10.58 -6.92
C ARG A 83 6.59 11.18 -6.71
N PHE A 84 6.36 11.98 -5.67
CA PHE A 84 5.12 12.73 -5.51
C PHE A 84 4.92 13.76 -6.62
N LYS A 85 5.96 14.53 -6.97
CA LYS A 85 5.92 15.46 -8.13
C LYS A 85 5.57 14.73 -9.43
N GLN A 86 6.12 13.53 -9.64
CA GLN A 86 5.76 12.68 -10.78
C GLN A 86 4.29 12.25 -10.75
N HIS A 87 3.75 11.87 -9.59
CA HIS A 87 2.32 11.53 -9.46
C HIS A 87 1.40 12.72 -9.72
N ILE A 88 1.78 13.92 -9.25
CA ILE A 88 1.05 15.17 -9.54
C ILE A 88 1.02 15.42 -11.04
N ASN A 89 2.17 15.41 -11.70
CA ASN A 89 2.27 15.61 -13.14
C ASN A 89 1.53 14.52 -13.92
N GLY A 90 1.60 13.27 -13.46
CA GLY A 90 0.89 12.13 -14.02
C GLY A 90 -0.63 12.25 -13.90
N PHE A 91 -1.13 12.75 -12.77
CA PHE A 91 -2.55 13.04 -12.62
C PHE A 91 -3.01 14.14 -13.59
N LEU A 92 -2.25 15.23 -13.71
CA LEU A 92 -2.61 16.37 -14.56
C LEU A 92 -2.52 16.07 -16.05
N ARG A 93 -1.51 15.31 -16.49
CA ARG A 93 -1.18 15.15 -17.93
C ARG A 93 -0.98 13.70 -18.37
N GLY A 94 -0.78 12.77 -17.44
CA GLY A 94 -0.42 11.39 -17.72
C GLY A 94 -1.57 10.56 -18.29
N LYS A 95 -1.23 9.68 -19.24
CA LYS A 95 -2.15 8.75 -19.89
C LYS A 95 -2.18 7.36 -19.25
N ASP A 96 -1.32 7.10 -18.26
CA ASP A 96 -1.25 5.78 -17.61
C ASP A 96 -2.55 5.38 -16.93
N SER A 97 -2.80 4.07 -16.91
CA SER A 97 -4.01 3.49 -16.32
C SER A 97 -4.20 3.85 -14.83
N LEU A 98 -3.12 4.07 -14.08
CA LEU A 98 -3.17 4.53 -12.69
C LEU A 98 -3.86 5.89 -12.60
N TYR A 99 -3.34 6.88 -13.33
CA TYR A 99 -3.84 8.25 -13.30
C TYR A 99 -5.24 8.37 -13.90
N SER A 100 -5.55 7.58 -14.94
CA SER A 100 -6.91 7.45 -15.46
C SER A 100 -7.89 6.97 -14.38
N LYS A 101 -7.52 5.97 -13.57
CA LYS A 101 -8.35 5.51 -12.44
C LYS A 101 -8.50 6.56 -11.34
N MET A 102 -7.45 7.33 -11.06
CA MET A 102 -7.51 8.45 -10.10
C MET A 102 -8.50 9.51 -10.55
N ARG A 103 -8.41 9.98 -11.80
CA ARG A 103 -9.32 10.99 -12.38
C ARG A 103 -10.78 10.53 -12.52
N LYS A 104 -11.03 9.22 -12.51
CA LYS A 104 -12.40 8.67 -12.43
C LYS A 104 -12.99 8.79 -11.02
N LYS A 105 -12.16 8.95 -9.99
CA LYS A 105 -12.57 8.93 -8.58
C LYS A 105 -12.58 10.32 -7.94
N ILE A 106 -11.72 11.21 -8.42
CA ILE A 106 -11.59 12.60 -7.97
C ILE A 106 -11.44 13.53 -9.17
N LYS A 107 -11.80 14.80 -9.02
CA LYS A 107 -11.74 15.79 -10.11
C LYS A 107 -10.60 16.78 -9.92
N ASP A 108 -10.31 17.14 -8.68
CA ASP A 108 -9.25 18.09 -8.35
C ASP A 108 -8.03 17.37 -7.75
N ILE A 109 -6.83 17.74 -8.22
CA ILE A 109 -5.56 17.28 -7.66
C ILE A 109 -5.43 17.66 -6.18
N LYS A 110 -6.06 18.76 -5.74
CA LYS A 110 -6.06 19.20 -4.34
C LYS A 110 -6.75 18.20 -3.40
N GLU A 111 -7.54 17.27 -3.94
CA GLU A 111 -8.14 16.17 -3.16
C GLU A 111 -7.13 15.06 -2.81
N ILE A 112 -5.89 15.12 -3.31
CA ILE A 112 -4.85 14.13 -3.03
C ILE A 112 -3.99 14.57 -1.87
N SER A 113 -3.87 13.71 -0.86
CA SER A 113 -2.93 13.83 0.23
C SER A 113 -1.77 12.84 0.07
N PHE A 114 -0.59 13.27 0.50
CA PHE A 114 0.66 12.52 0.40
C PHE A 114 1.24 12.30 1.79
N VAL A 115 1.76 11.10 2.05
CA VAL A 115 2.37 10.74 3.34
C VAL A 115 3.60 9.87 3.10
N VAL A 116 4.73 10.25 3.69
CA VAL A 116 5.90 9.37 3.81
C VAL A 116 5.62 8.37 4.93
N LEU A 117 5.71 7.07 4.63
CA LEU A 117 5.38 6.00 5.57
C LEU A 117 6.58 5.55 6.39
N ASP A 118 7.70 5.27 5.73
CA ASP A 118 8.97 4.88 6.36
C ASP A 118 10.13 5.33 5.46
N GLU A 119 11.21 5.77 6.10
CA GLU A 119 12.48 6.12 5.45
C GLU A 119 13.41 4.91 5.50
N ILE A 120 13.80 4.41 4.33
CA ILE A 120 14.56 3.16 4.18
C ILE A 120 15.47 3.29 2.97
N GLU A 121 16.79 3.25 3.17
CA GLU A 121 17.79 3.34 2.10
C GLU A 121 17.99 2.03 1.33
N ASP A 122 17.91 0.87 2.01
CA ASP A 122 18.04 -0.42 1.32
C ASP A 122 16.81 -0.68 0.43
N GLN A 123 17.07 -0.93 -0.85
CA GLN A 123 16.01 -1.16 -1.84
C GLN A 123 15.18 -2.40 -1.50
N ASN A 124 15.79 -3.50 -1.06
CA ASN A 124 15.04 -4.72 -0.83
C ASN A 124 14.13 -4.59 0.39
N ASN A 125 14.58 -3.91 1.44
CA ASN A 125 13.79 -3.59 2.62
C ASN A 125 12.67 -2.59 2.30
N ARG A 126 12.90 -1.58 1.45
CA ARG A 126 11.80 -0.75 0.91
C ARG A 126 10.75 -1.58 0.20
N LEU A 127 11.16 -2.49 -0.68
CA LEU A 127 10.23 -3.33 -1.45
C LEU A 127 9.46 -4.31 -0.54
N LYS A 128 10.09 -4.82 0.52
CA LYS A 128 9.40 -5.59 1.57
C LYS A 128 8.36 -4.71 2.26
N LYS A 129 8.72 -3.50 2.68
CA LYS A 129 7.83 -2.59 3.38
C LYS A 129 6.66 -2.10 2.50
N GLU A 130 6.92 -1.81 1.24
CA GLU A 130 5.89 -1.51 0.22
C GLU A 130 4.90 -2.68 0.11
N THR A 131 5.43 -3.90 -0.02
CA THR A 131 4.63 -5.12 -0.10
C THR A 131 3.78 -5.30 1.15
N TYR A 132 4.36 -5.10 2.33
CA TYR A 132 3.64 -5.12 3.61
C TYR A 132 2.42 -4.19 3.54
N TYR A 133 2.65 -2.93 3.20
CA TYR A 133 1.60 -1.93 3.15
C TYR A 133 0.54 -2.23 2.10
N ILE A 134 0.91 -2.69 0.90
CA ILE A 134 -0.05 -3.10 -0.13
C ILE A 134 -0.99 -4.19 0.39
N TYR A 135 -0.48 -5.21 1.09
CA TYR A 135 -1.34 -6.23 1.69
C TYR A 135 -2.22 -5.67 2.80
N THR A 136 -1.70 -4.77 3.64
CA THR A 136 -2.50 -4.17 4.71
C THR A 136 -3.59 -3.24 4.20
N MET A 137 -3.36 -2.56 3.07
CA MET A 137 -4.22 -1.53 2.46
C MET A 137 -5.02 -2.04 1.25
N LYS A 138 -5.00 -3.35 1.00
CA LYS A 138 -5.66 -3.94 -0.15
C LYS A 138 -7.18 -3.75 -0.10
N SER A 139 -7.74 -3.29 -1.21
CA SER A 139 -9.18 -3.29 -1.47
C SER A 139 -9.44 -3.32 -2.97
N LYS A 140 -10.48 -4.02 -3.42
CA LYS A 140 -10.91 -3.96 -4.83
C LYS A 140 -11.63 -2.66 -5.19
N PHE A 141 -12.13 -1.91 -4.21
CA PHE A 141 -12.89 -0.68 -4.42
C PHE A 141 -12.00 0.56 -4.39
N PHE A 142 -11.04 0.60 -3.45
CA PHE A 142 -10.33 1.83 -3.11
C PHE A 142 -8.82 1.79 -3.42
N SER A 143 -8.17 0.63 -3.34
CA SER A 143 -6.74 0.54 -3.63
C SER A 143 -6.47 0.59 -5.13
N LEU A 144 -5.52 1.42 -5.54
CA LEU A 144 -5.08 1.54 -6.93
C LEU A 144 -3.90 0.63 -7.27
N ASN A 145 -3.29 -0.01 -6.27
CA ASN A 145 -2.21 -0.97 -6.49
C ASN A 145 -2.70 -2.17 -7.31
N SER A 146 -2.13 -2.38 -8.49
CA SER A 146 -2.48 -3.49 -9.37
C SER A 146 -1.73 -4.79 -9.03
N LYS A 147 -0.57 -4.68 -8.38
CA LYS A 147 0.30 -5.81 -8.00
C LYS A 147 0.43 -5.85 -6.48
N LEU A 148 0.55 -7.06 -5.93
CA LEU A 148 0.72 -7.27 -4.48
C LEU A 148 2.17 -7.13 -4.01
N ALA A 149 3.11 -7.39 -4.90
CA ALA A 149 4.53 -7.21 -4.67
C ALA A 149 5.19 -6.74 -5.95
N ASN A 150 6.24 -5.93 -5.80
CA ASN A 150 7.05 -5.50 -6.90
C ASN A 150 7.90 -6.66 -7.45
N ARG A 151 8.07 -6.74 -8.77
CA ARG A 151 8.89 -7.77 -9.42
C ARG A 151 10.38 -7.64 -9.08
N ARG A 152 10.80 -6.50 -8.55
CA ARG A 152 12.17 -6.26 -8.08
C ARG A 152 12.46 -6.85 -6.69
N LEU A 153 11.45 -7.24 -5.91
CA LEU A 153 11.66 -7.84 -4.60
C LEU A 153 12.47 -9.14 -4.73
N ARG A 154 13.55 -9.27 -3.94
CA ARG A 154 14.48 -10.40 -3.98
C ARG A 154 14.45 -11.22 -2.70
N CYS A 155 14.72 -12.51 -2.87
CA CYS A 155 15.00 -13.41 -1.76
C CYS A 155 16.15 -12.84 -0.91
N PRO A 156 16.08 -12.87 0.43
CA PRO A 156 17.16 -12.45 1.30
C PRO A 156 18.49 -13.16 1.00
N SER A 157 18.44 -14.41 0.54
CA SER A 157 19.61 -15.16 0.10
C SER A 157 20.05 -14.90 -1.35
N GLY A 158 19.51 -13.88 -2.04
CA GLY A 158 19.91 -13.53 -3.42
C GLY A 158 19.42 -14.46 -4.55
N HIS A 159 18.90 -15.65 -4.25
CA HIS A 159 18.59 -16.71 -5.23
C HIS A 159 17.46 -16.43 -6.25
N GLY A 160 16.79 -15.27 -6.19
CA GLY A 160 15.79 -14.89 -7.18
C GLY A 160 14.59 -14.08 -6.64
N MET A 161 13.53 -14.04 -7.45
CA MET A 161 12.28 -13.32 -7.13
C MET A 161 11.46 -14.01 -6.03
N VAL A 162 10.56 -13.25 -5.43
CA VAL A 162 9.73 -13.67 -4.30
C VAL A 162 8.26 -13.80 -4.72
N ARG A 163 7.60 -14.89 -4.33
CA ARG A 163 6.13 -15.00 -4.29
C ARG A 163 5.68 -14.59 -2.90
N THR A 164 4.66 -13.74 -2.81
CA THR A 164 4.15 -13.28 -1.52
C THR A 164 2.75 -13.79 -1.26
N PHE A 165 2.40 -13.93 0.01
CA PHE A 165 1.06 -14.31 0.45
C PHE A 165 0.81 -13.79 1.87
N MET A 166 -0.47 -13.70 2.24
CA MET A 166 -0.90 -13.27 3.57
C MET A 166 -1.61 -14.43 4.27
N THR A 167 -1.33 -14.58 5.55
CA THR A 167 -1.97 -15.52 6.48
C THR A 167 -2.16 -14.82 7.84
N TYR A 168 -2.44 -15.57 8.89
CA TYR A 168 -2.52 -15.10 10.26
C TYR A 168 -1.75 -16.01 11.21
N ASP A 169 -1.39 -15.48 12.37
CA ASP A 169 -0.85 -16.25 13.49
C ASP A 169 -1.98 -17.09 14.10
N LYS A 170 -1.84 -18.42 14.04
CA LYS A 170 -2.85 -19.35 14.57
C LYS A 170 -2.80 -19.46 16.10
N ASN A 171 -1.67 -19.08 16.70
CA ASN A 171 -1.42 -19.22 18.13
C ASN A 171 -1.60 -17.90 18.89
N ALA A 172 -1.84 -16.80 18.18
CA ALA A 172 -2.09 -15.50 18.80
C ALA A 172 -3.48 -15.45 19.45
N LYS A 173 -3.60 -14.71 20.55
CA LYS A 173 -4.91 -14.44 21.20
C LYS A 173 -5.87 -13.67 20.26
N ASP A 174 -5.31 -12.73 19.50
CA ASP A 174 -6.04 -11.86 18.59
C ASP A 174 -5.57 -12.05 17.15
N LEU A 175 -6.42 -11.69 16.16
CA LEU A 175 -6.07 -11.83 14.74
C LEU A 175 -4.85 -10.96 14.39
N LYS A 176 -3.69 -11.62 14.27
CA LYS A 176 -2.45 -11.02 13.78
C LYS A 176 -2.18 -11.48 12.37
N LEU A 177 -2.35 -10.58 11.40
CA LEU A 177 -2.02 -10.87 10.00
C LEU A 177 -0.51 -10.96 9.82
N ILE A 178 -0.05 -11.97 9.08
CA ILE A 178 1.35 -12.16 8.72
C ILE A 178 1.47 -12.20 7.21
N ILE A 179 2.46 -11.49 6.67
CA ILE A 179 2.76 -11.50 5.24
C ILE A 179 4.09 -12.22 5.07
N TYR A 180 4.12 -13.19 4.16
CA TYR A 180 5.30 -13.99 3.87
C TYR A 180 5.79 -13.74 2.46
N GLY A 181 7.11 -13.78 2.31
CA GLY A 181 7.80 -13.97 1.05
C GLY A 181 8.36 -15.39 0.96
N LYS A 182 8.11 -16.10 -0.13
CA LYS A 182 8.73 -17.38 -0.46
C LYS A 182 9.57 -17.23 -1.72
N CYS A 183 10.81 -17.71 -1.70
CA CYS A 183 11.65 -17.71 -2.89
C CYS A 183 10.98 -18.53 -4.01
N ARG A 184 11.03 -18.02 -5.25
CA ARG A 184 10.54 -18.76 -6.43
C ARG A 184 11.55 -19.73 -7.01
N ASN A 185 12.82 -19.62 -6.61
CA ASN A 185 13.85 -20.56 -7.04
C ASN A 185 13.50 -21.97 -6.53
N LYS A 186 13.63 -22.99 -7.39
CA LYS A 186 13.25 -24.37 -7.04
C LYS A 186 14.12 -24.98 -5.94
N ILE A 187 15.38 -24.54 -5.83
CA ILE A 187 16.36 -25.01 -4.85
C ILE A 187 16.18 -24.28 -3.52
N CYS A 188 15.97 -22.96 -3.57
CA CYS A 188 15.78 -22.16 -2.36
C CYS A 188 14.36 -22.31 -1.80
N LYS A 189 14.21 -23.05 -0.70
CA LYS A 189 12.93 -23.22 0.01
C LYS A 189 12.64 -22.12 1.05
N MET A 190 13.47 -21.08 1.11
CA MET A 190 13.36 -20.01 2.10
C MET A 190 11.97 -19.34 2.05
N THR A 191 11.36 -19.25 3.22
CA THR A 191 10.19 -18.43 3.49
C THR A 191 10.52 -17.48 4.62
N PHE A 192 10.22 -16.20 4.46
CA PHE A 192 10.56 -15.15 5.42
C PHE A 192 9.36 -14.23 5.63
N VAL A 193 9.27 -13.67 6.83
CA VAL A 193 8.23 -12.70 7.18
C VAL A 193 8.56 -11.35 6.54
N ILE A 194 7.53 -10.68 6.05
CA ILE A 194 7.57 -9.31 5.53
C ILE A 194 6.79 -8.44 6.52
N ASN A 195 7.50 -7.50 7.15
CA ASN A 195 6.99 -6.56 8.16
C ASN A 195 7.11 -5.11 7.69
#